data_AF-A0A967WGD3-F1
#
_entry.id   AF-A0A967WGD3-F1
#
_cell.length_a   1.000
_cell.length_b   1.000
_cell.length_c   1.000
_cell.angle_alpha   90.00
_cell.angle_beta   90.00
_cell.angle_gamma   90.00
#
_symmetry.space_group_name_H-M   'P 1'
#
loop_
_entity.id
_entity.type
_entity.pdbx_description
1 polymer ?
#
loop_
_entity_poly.entity_id
_entity_poly.type
_entity_poly.pdbx_seq_one_letter_code
_entity_poly.pdbx_strand_id
1 'polypeptide(L)' 'MKLTREEVQHIAELARLALSDEELALYQEQLSAILEHFERLQELDTELIPPT' A
#
# COMPACT_ATOMS: atom_id res chain seq x y z
N MET A 1 -7.15 -0.35 5.76
CA MET A 1 -7.47 0.44 4.54
C MET A 1 -7.40 -0.47 3.32
N LYS A 2 -8.37 -0.41 2.40
CA LYS A 2 -8.37 -1.24 1.18
C LYS A 2 -7.98 -0.40 -0.03
N LEU A 3 -6.94 -0.84 -0.75
CA LEU A 3 -6.53 -0.22 -2.01
C LEU A 3 -7.54 -0.51 -3.12
N THR A 4 -7.78 0.47 -3.97
CA THR A 4 -8.52 0.35 -5.23
C THR A 4 -7.63 -0.21 -6.34
N ARG A 5 -8.25 -0.70 -7.40
CA ARG A 5 -7.51 -1.25 -8.54
C ARG A 5 -6.68 -0.16 -9.23
N GLU A 6 -7.23 1.05 -9.33
CA GLU A 6 -6.59 2.23 -9.89
C GLU A 6 -5.35 2.64 -9.10
N GLU A 7 -5.39 2.57 -7.76
CA GLU A 7 -4.23 2.86 -6.91
C GLU A 7 -3.11 1.83 -7.09
N VAL A 8 -3.44 0.54 -7.18
CA VAL A 8 -2.44 -0.51 -7.41
C VAL A 8 -1.79 -0.35 -8.79
N GLN A 9 -2.59 -0.02 -9.81
CA GLN A 9 -2.08 0.28 -11.15
C GLN A 9 -1.16 1.51 -11.14
N HIS A 10 -1.54 2.57 -10.41
CA HIS A 10 -0.71 3.76 -10.30
C HIS A 10 0.63 3.47 -9.61
N ILE A 11 0.63 2.66 -8.54
CA ILE A 11 1.86 2.24 -7.86
C ILE A 11 2.74 1.40 -8.80
N ALA A 12 2.14 0.51 -9.58
CA ALA A 12 2.86 -0.30 -10.57
C ALA A 12 3.52 0.57 -11.65
N GLU A 13 2.83 1.60 -12.14
CA GLU A 13 3.37 2.58 -13.09
C GLU A 13 4.56 3.35 -12.49
N LEU A 14 4.45 3.81 -11.25
CA LEU A 14 5.55 4.48 -10.53
C LEU A 14 6.77 3.56 -10.36
N ALA A 15 6.50 2.28 -10.07
CA ALA A 15 7.53 1.24 -9.93
C ALA A 15 8.06 0.70 -11.27
N ARG A 16 7.50 1.17 -12.40
CA ARG A 16 7.80 0.68 -13.77
C ARG A 16 7.59 -0.84 -13.92
N LEU A 17 6.59 -1.37 -13.24
CA LEU A 17 6.19 -2.78 -13.30
C LEU A 17 5.00 -2.92 -14.24
N ALA A 18 5.12 -3.80 -15.24
CA ALA A 18 3.99 -4.22 -16.04
C ALA A 18 3.30 -5.38 -15.33
N LEU A 19 2.04 -5.17 -14.92
CA LEU A 19 1.24 -6.17 -14.23
C LEU A 19 0.05 -6.57 -15.11
N SER A 20 -0.28 -7.86 -15.09
CA SER A 20 -1.51 -8.39 -15.66
C SER A 20 -2.71 -8.12 -14.76
N ASP A 21 -3.93 -8.32 -15.30
CA ASP A 21 -5.17 -8.12 -14.55
C ASP A 21 -5.31 -9.05 -13.33
N GLU A 22 -4.77 -10.26 -13.43
CA GLU A 22 -4.74 -11.24 -12.35
C GLU A 22 -3.75 -10.84 -11.25
N GLU A 23 -2.55 -10.38 -11.65
CA GLU A 23 -1.54 -9.88 -10.71
C GLU A 23 -2.01 -8.62 -10.00
N LEU A 24 -2.71 -7.72 -10.69
CA LEU A 24 -3.32 -6.53 -10.08
C LEU A 24 -4.30 -6.92 -8.96
N ALA A 25 -5.17 -7.91 -9.20
CA ALA A 25 -6.12 -8.36 -8.20
C ALA A 25 -5.42 -9.01 -7.00
N LEU A 26 -4.39 -9.84 -7.25
CA LEU A 26 -3.58 -10.45 -6.21
C LEU A 26 -2.85 -9.40 -5.35
N TYR A 27 -2.18 -8.45 -5.99
CA TYR A 27 -1.43 -7.41 -5.29
C TYR A 27 -2.34 -6.43 -4.55
N GLN A 28 -3.54 -6.17 -5.07
CA GLN A 28 -4.53 -5.36 -4.35
C GLN A 28 -4.85 -5.95 -2.97
N GLU A 29 -5.11 -7.26 -2.88
CA GLU A 29 -5.40 -7.92 -1.61
C GLU A 29 -4.18 -7.93 -0.68
N GLN A 30 -3.01 -8.30 -1.21
CA GLN A 30 -1.78 -8.38 -0.44
C GLN A 30 -1.34 -7.02 0.12
N LEU A 31 -1.35 -5.97 -0.70
CA LEU A 31 -0.97 -4.63 -0.27
C LEU A 31 -1.97 -4.05 0.72
N SER A 32 -3.26 -4.32 0.55
CA SER A 32 -4.28 -3.89 1.51
C SER A 32 -4.06 -4.51 2.89
N ALA A 33 -3.75 -5.81 2.94
CA ALA A 33 -3.45 -6.51 4.19
C ALA A 33 -2.17 -5.97 4.86
N ILE A 34 -1.16 -5.61 4.08
CA ILE A 34 0.05 -4.97 4.61
C ILE A 34 -0.31 -3.61 5.21
N LEU A 35 -1.01 -2.73 4.48
CA LEU A 35 -1.37 -1.41 4.98
C LEU A 35 -2.23 -1.48 6.26
N GLU A 36 -3.18 -2.40 6.32
CA GLU A 36 -3.97 -2.66 7.53
C GLU A 36 -3.09 -3.06 8.73
N HIS A 37 -2.04 -3.86 8.50
CA HIS A 37 -1.09 -4.19 9.58
C HIS A 37 -0.33 -2.96 10.08
N PHE A 38 0.02 -2.04 9.18
CA PHE A 38 0.73 -0.79 9.47
C PHE A 38 -0.16 0.27 10.13
N GLU A 39 -1.50 0.18 10.02
CA GLU A 39 -2.40 1.11 10.72
C GLU A 39 -2.17 1.13 12.23
N ARG A 40 -1.73 0.01 12.82
CA ARG A 40 -1.35 -0.07 14.24
C ARG A 40 -0.19 0.86 14.60
N LEU A 41 0.68 1.21 13.65
CA LEU A 41 1.77 2.16 13.90
C LEU A 41 1.25 3.60 13.99
N GLN A 42 0.10 3.92 13.40
CA GLN A 42 -0.50 5.25 13.48
C GLN A 42 -1.06 5.57 14.88
N GLU A 43 -1.23 4.55 15.74
CA GLU A 43 -1.64 4.72 17.14
C GLU A 43 -0.53 5.31 18.01
N LEU A 44 0.72 5.32 17.54
CA LEU A 44 1.85 5.87 18.29
C LEU A 44 1.99 7.37 18.02
N ASP A 45 2.04 8.16 19.09
CA ASP A 45 2.36 9.58 19.02
C ASP A 45 3.84 9.77 18.65
N THR A 46 4.05 10.43 17.52
CA THR A 46 5.38 10.75 16.98
C THR A 46 5.58 12.26 16.78
N GLU A 47 4.71 13.12 17.30
CA GLU A 47 4.74 14.57 17.06
C GLU A 47 6.08 15.23 17.46
N LEU A 48 6.71 14.71 18.50
CA LEU A 48 7.96 15.24 19.06
C LEU A 48 9.22 14.53 18.56
N ILE A 49 9.08 13.54 17.68
CA ILE A 49 10.19 12.71 17.20
C ILE A 49 10.48 13.08 15.74
N PRO A 50 11.67 13.62 15.41
CA PRO A 50 12.01 13.90 14.03
C PRO A 50 12.16 12.61 13.21
N PRO A 51 11.75 12.60 11.94
CA PRO A 51 11.96 11.44 11.05
C PRO A 51 13.46 11.18 10.87
N THR A 52 13.84 9.90 10.89
CA THR A 52 15.22 9.42 10.71
C THR A 52 15.47 8.86 9.33
#